data_AF-A0A3S4DID7-F1
#
_entry.id   AF-A0A3S4DID7-F1
#
_cell.length_a   1.000
_cell.length_b   1.000
_cell.length_c   1.000
_cell.angle_alpha   90.00
_cell.angle_beta   90.00
_cell.angle_gamma   90.00
#
_symmetry.space_group_name_H-M   'P 1'
#
loop_
_entity.id
_entity.type
_entity.pdbx_description
1 polymer ?
#
loop_
_entity_poly.entity_id
_entity_poly.type
_entity_poly.pdbx_seq_one_letter_code
_entity_poly.pdbx_strand_id
1 'polypeptide(L)' 'MGKLMFRCPTTGRSVSTGIPVSREAFAAMPVFFSRTFCPHCRDTHEWFARQAWVGEHTDAEAGAASRHVA' A
#
# COMPACT_ATOMS: atom_id res chain seq x y z
N MET A 1 -12.36 -3.19 -3.37
CA MET A 1 -11.82 -2.71 -2.06
C MET A 1 -10.30 -2.71 -2.16
N GLY A 2 -9.62 -1.69 -1.62
CA GLY A 2 -8.18 -1.51 -1.83
C GLY A 2 -7.34 -1.71 -0.58
N LYS A 3 -6.05 -1.41 -0.69
CA LYS A 3 -5.11 -1.36 0.44
C LYS A 3 -4.51 0.04 0.57
N LEU A 4 -4.19 0.45 1.79
CA LEU A 4 -3.45 1.68 1.99
C LEU A 4 -2.03 1.57 1.45
N MET A 5 -1.67 2.56 0.66
CA MET A 5 -0.39 2.73 -0.01
C MET A 5 0.25 4.02 0.47
N PHE A 6 1.58 4.04 0.58
CA PHE A 6 2.35 5.26 0.75
C PHE A 6 3.59 5.24 -0.15
N ARG A 7 4.24 6.39 -0.31
CA ARG A 7 5.47 6.50 -1.07
C ARG A 7 6.68 6.36 -0.13
N CYS A 8 7.57 5.41 -0.41
CA CYS A 8 8.84 5.30 0.31
C CYS A 8 9.64 6.61 0.12
N PRO A 9 10.01 7.33 1.19
CA PRO A 9 10.75 8.58 1.08
C PRO A 9 12.18 8.38 0.54
N THR A 10 12.77 7.21 0.77
CA THR A 10 14.13 6.89 0.31
C THR A 10 14.19 6.52 -1.17
N THR A 11 13.25 5.71 -1.66
CA THR A 11 13.30 5.15 -3.03
C THR A 11 12.28 5.76 -3.98
N GLY A 12 11.31 6.51 -3.44
CA GLY A 12 10.20 7.04 -4.21
C GLY A 12 9.19 5.99 -4.70
N ARG A 13 9.35 4.70 -4.36
CA ARG A 13 8.46 3.60 -4.77
C ARG A 13 7.20 3.52 -3.93
N SER A 14 6.10 3.07 -4.52
CA SER A 14 4.86 2.76 -3.81
C SER A 14 5.04 1.52 -2.93
N VAL A 15 4.55 1.59 -1.69
CA VAL A 15 4.61 0.52 -0.69
C VAL A 15 3.20 0.24 -0.20
N SER A 16 2.79 -1.03 -0.24
CA SER A 16 1.55 -1.44 0.42
C SER A 16 1.77 -1.61 1.91
N THR A 17 0.85 -1.07 2.71
CA THR A 17 0.86 -1.22 4.17
C THR A 17 0.18 -2.51 4.63
N GLY A 18 -0.51 -3.21 3.73
CA GLY A 18 -1.32 -4.38 4.04
C GLY A 18 -2.69 -4.06 4.66
N ILE A 19 -2.96 -2.81 5.06
CA ILE A 19 -4.21 -2.40 5.69
C ILE A 19 -5.32 -2.30 4.63
N PRO A 20 -6.36 -3.16 4.67
CA PRO A 20 -7.47 -3.10 3.73
C PRO A 20 -8.41 -1.95 4.10
N VAL A 21 -8.77 -1.12 3.13
CA VAL A 21 -9.73 -0.03 3.34
C VAL A 21 -10.40 0.37 2.02
N SER A 22 -11.66 0.81 2.10
CA SER A 22 -12.34 1.48 0.99
C SER A 22 -11.93 2.95 0.90
N ARG A 23 -12.07 3.56 -0.28
CA ARG A 23 -11.74 4.97 -0.50
C ARG A 23 -12.62 5.90 0.36
N GLU A 24 -13.90 5.56 0.50
CA GLU A 24 -14.90 6.32 1.24
C GLU A 24 -14.58 6.32 2.73
N ALA A 25 -14.35 5.14 3.30
CA ALA A 25 -13.92 5.00 4.69
C ALA A 25 -12.61 5.76 4.97
N PHE A 26 -11.59 5.63 4.11
CA PHE A 26 -10.32 6.33 4.32
C PHE A 26 -10.48 7.85 4.28
N ALA A 27 -11.33 8.37 3.37
CA ALA A 27 -11.63 9.80 3.29
C ALA A 27 -12.35 10.34 4.54
N ALA A 28 -13.10 9.49 5.25
CA ALA A 28 -13.80 9.84 6.48
C ALA A 28 -12.94 9.65 7.76
N MET A 29 -11.75 9.05 7.66
CA MET A 29 -10.89 8.84 8.82
C MET A 29 -10.24 10.15 9.29
N PRO A 30 -10.06 10.35 10.60
CA PRO A 30 -9.24 11.45 11.09
C PRO A 30 -7.80 11.30 10.59
N VAL A 31 -7.06 12.41 10.49
CA VAL A 31 -5.64 12.36 10.13
C VAL A 31 -4.86 11.63 11.23
N PHE A 32 -4.14 10.58 10.85
CA PHE A 32 -3.28 9.79 11.74
C PHE A 32 -1.87 9.66 11.17
N PHE A 33 -0.94 9.15 11.98
CA PHE A 33 0.36 8.66 11.53
C PHE A 33 0.46 7.16 11.77
N SER A 34 1.28 6.48 10.98
CA SER A 34 1.52 5.05 11.09
C SER A 34 2.95 4.71 10.71
N ARG A 35 3.39 3.50 11.06
CA ARG A 35 4.71 2.94 10.74
C ARG A 35 4.56 1.70 9.88
N THR A 36 5.37 1.59 8.84
CA THR A 36 5.34 0.43 7.94
C THR A 36 6.74 0.07 7.49
N PHE A 37 7.06 -1.22 7.54
CA PHE A 37 8.29 -1.75 6.97
C PHE A 37 8.25 -1.67 5.43
N CYS A 38 9.26 -1.05 4.84
CA CYS A 38 9.39 -0.92 3.40
C CYS A 38 10.30 -2.02 2.85
N PRO A 39 9.80 -2.94 2.01
CA PRO A 39 10.63 -4.00 1.43
C PRO A 39 11.64 -3.46 0.39
N HIS A 40 11.40 -2.26 -0.16
CA HIS A 40 12.26 -1.69 -1.21
C HIS A 40 13.56 -1.11 -0.66
N CYS A 41 13.53 -0.47 0.50
CA CYS A 41 14.74 0.10 1.16
C CYS A 41 15.16 -0.66 2.40
N ARG A 42 14.35 -1.63 2.86
CA ARG A 42 14.58 -2.47 4.04
C ARG A 42 14.64 -1.69 5.36
N ASP A 43 13.84 -0.64 5.47
CA ASP A 43 13.71 0.19 6.67
C ASP A 43 12.24 0.46 7.03
N THR A 44 11.98 0.87 8.26
CA THR A 44 10.65 1.28 8.73
C THR A 44 10.42 2.76 8.45
N HIS A 45 9.28 3.09 7.85
CA HIS A 45 8.91 4.46 7.57
C HIS A 45 7.68 4.90 8.35
N GLU A 46 7.77 6.11 8.90
CA GLU A 46 6.62 6.87 9.36
C GLU A 46 5.98 7.60 8.19
N TRP A 47 4.65 7.57 8.15
CA TRP A 47 3.86 8.28 7.15
C TRP A 47 2.56 8.79 7.77
N PHE A 48 2.09 9.92 7.27
CA PHE A 48 0.80 10.49 7.65
C PHE A 48 -0.29 10.03 6.70
N ALA A 49 -1.53 9.93 7.18
CA ALA A 49 -2.69 9.61 6.35
C ALA A 49 -2.79 10.51 5.10
N ARG A 50 -2.39 11.79 5.21
CA ARG A 50 -2.34 12.73 4.08
C ARG A 50 -1.34 12.38 2.98
N GLN A 51 -0.34 11.55 3.26
CA GLN A 51 0.66 11.08 2.30
C GLN A 51 0.30 9.70 1.72
N ALA A 52 -0.76 9.08 2.24
CA ALA A 52 -1.23 7.78 1.83
C ALA A 52 -2.43 7.88 0.88
N TRP A 53 -2.65 6.82 0.11
CA TRP A 53 -3.80 6.68 -0.79
C TRP A 53 -4.28 5.24 -0.78
N VAL A 54 -5.52 5.02 -1.21
CA VAL A 54 -6.04 3.65 -1.42
C VAL A 54 -5.61 3.19 -2.81
N GLY A 55 -4.78 2.15 -2.85
CA GLY A 55 -4.45 1.42 -4.08
C GLY A 55 -5.50 0.35 -4.33
N GLU A 56 -6.23 0.45 -5.44
CA GLU A 56 -7.17 -0.56 -5.88
C GLU A 56 -6.39 -1.73 -6.50
N HIS A 57 -6.63 -2.94 -6.01
CA HIS A 57 -6.24 -4.13 -6.74
C HIS A 57 -7.41 -4.47 -7.66
N THR A 58 -7.21 -4.41 -8.98
CA THR A 58 -8.00 -5.26 -9.85
C THR A 58 -7.48 -6.68 -9.62
N ASP A 59 -8.33 -7.62 -9.23
CA ASP A 59 -7.97 -9.03 -9.02
C ASP A 59 -7.42 -9.74 -10.29
N ALA A 60 -7.14 -8.99 -11.36
CA ALA A 60 -6.66 -9.48 -12.65
C ALA A 60 -5.18 -9.94 -12.63
N GLU A 61 -4.37 -9.53 -11.65
CA GLU A 61 -2.92 -9.86 -11.64
C GLU A 61 -2.53 -11.05 -10.74
N ALA A 62 -3.49 -11.71 -10.10
CA ALA A 62 -3.22 -12.96 -9.35
C ALA A 62 -3.22 -14.21 -10.25
N GLY A 63 -3.70 -14.12 -11.50
CA GLY A 63 -3.83 -15.26 -12.42
C GLY A 63 -2.64 -15.49 -13.37
N ALA A 64 -1.72 -14.53 -13.51
CA ALA A 64 -0.68 -14.58 -14.56
C ALA A 64 0.65 -15.22 -14.12
N ALA A 65 0.90 -15.40 -12.81
CA ALA A 65 2.17 -15.91 -12.29
C ALA A 65 2.22 -17.43 -12.05
N SER A 66 1.15 -18.18 -12.34
CA SER A 66 1.14 -19.66 -12.31
C SER A 66 1.09 -20.25 -13.73
N ARG A 67 2.12 -20.00 -14.51
CA ARG A 67 2.50 -20.87 -15.63
C ARG A 67 4.01 -21.10 -15.59
N HIS A 68 4.43 -21.91 -14.63
CA HIS A 68 5.61 -22.76 -14.75
C HIS A 68 5.15 -24.18 -14.42
N VAL A 69 4.85 -24.96 -15.46
CA VAL A 69 4.93 -26.42 -15.41
C VAL A 69 5.77 -26.83 -16.61
N ALA A 70 6.71 -27.73 -16.33
CA ALA A 70 7.84 -28.18 -17.12
C ALA A 70 7.51 -28.70 -18.52
#